data_AF-A0A7J6G0V5-F1
#
_entry.id   AF-A0A7J6G0V5-F1
#
_cell.length_a   1.000
_cell.length_b   1.000
_cell.length_c   1.000
_cell.angle_alpha   90.00
_cell.angle_beta   90.00
_cell.angle_gamma   90.00
#
_symmetry.space_group_name_H-M   'P 1'
#
loop_
_entity.id
_entity.type
_entity.pdbx_description
1 polymer ?
#
loop_
_entity_poly.entity_id
_entity_poly.type
_entity_poly.pdbx_seq_one_letter_code
_entity_poly.pdbx_strand_id
1 'polypeptide(L)'
;MQIRNEFKAMKISDSGCASLLKSVLCAKCDPFSAELYRVESVLTRKVPVLCNSTRQNSTDFCSNVWNKCQNSSLVNSLSGSQVEPPLNSTSKFFDMWKSKSTFCHTFGGSSEAGGVCFNGEHVSLNNTEVSSPPSGMCLEKINNGSYLNMVAHPDGSNRIFLSDQPGKILLATVPEEGSGEVLVVDELDPFLDLTDEVFSDTEFGMMGLAFHPNFRDNGRFFASFNCDKVKWPQCSGRCSCNSDVGCDPAKLSSDNGAEPCRYHSVIAEFSANGSDAKPQEVRRIFTMGLPFTSHHGGQILFGPQDGYLYFMMGDGGGIGDPYNFSQNKKSLLGKIMRLDIDRIPSASKIAELDLWGNYSVPEDNPYSDDNELQPEIWALGFRNPWRCSFDLERPSYFMCGDVGQEEFEEVDIVSKGGNYGWRVYEGPFLYNPPKSPGGNTSSSAIKPIFPIMGYNHSEINKAEGSASITGGYFYRSKTDPCMYGR
;
A
#
# COMPACT_ATOMS: atom_id res chain seq x y z
N MET A 1 9.86 -24.25 6.99
CA MET A 1 9.34 -25.57 7.45
C MET A 1 9.77 -25.94 8.88
N GLN A 2 11.03 -25.73 9.28
CA GLN A 2 11.56 -26.08 10.62
C GLN A 2 10.89 -25.32 11.79
N ILE A 3 10.77 -23.99 11.72
CA ILE A 3 10.17 -23.15 12.77
C ILE A 3 8.69 -23.49 13.01
N ARG A 4 7.94 -23.80 11.95
CA ARG A 4 6.53 -24.20 12.04
C ARG A 4 6.36 -25.53 12.79
N ASN A 5 7.25 -26.49 12.55
CA ASN A 5 7.25 -27.78 13.25
C ASN A 5 7.70 -27.61 14.70
N GLU A 6 8.66 -26.74 14.96
CA GLU A 6 9.12 -26.38 16.30
C GLU A 6 7.99 -25.74 17.12
N PHE A 7 7.29 -24.74 16.57
CA PHE A 7 6.14 -24.11 17.22
C PHE A 7 4.99 -25.10 17.48
N LYS A 8 4.67 -25.97 16.50
CA LYS A 8 3.65 -27.02 16.68
C LYS A 8 4.05 -28.03 17.76
N ALA A 9 5.33 -28.37 17.88
CA ALA A 9 5.84 -29.28 18.90
C ALA A 9 5.69 -28.71 20.32
N MET A 10 5.67 -27.37 20.48
CA MET A 10 5.51 -26.71 21.79
C MET A 10 4.12 -26.88 22.41
N LYS A 11 3.08 -27.21 21.62
CA LYS A 11 1.70 -27.46 22.08
C LYS A 11 1.14 -26.37 23.02
N ILE A 12 1.35 -25.11 22.67
CA ILE A 12 0.92 -23.97 23.47
C ILE A 12 -0.61 -23.81 23.39
N SER A 13 -1.30 -23.89 24.53
CA SER A 13 -2.76 -23.73 24.61
C SER A 13 -3.21 -22.27 24.79
N ASP A 14 -2.39 -21.44 25.43
CA ASP A 14 -2.70 -20.03 25.66
C ASP A 14 -2.41 -19.19 24.40
N SER A 15 -3.44 -18.51 23.88
CA SER A 15 -3.35 -17.74 22.62
C SER A 15 -2.45 -16.51 22.74
N GLY A 16 -2.39 -15.87 23.91
CA GLY A 16 -1.51 -14.72 24.16
C GLY A 16 -0.04 -15.13 24.18
N CYS A 17 0.27 -16.21 24.88
CA CYS A 17 1.60 -16.81 24.87
C CYS A 17 1.98 -17.35 23.49
N ALA A 18 1.06 -18.00 22.79
CA ALA A 18 1.27 -18.53 21.45
C ALA A 18 1.66 -17.41 20.47
N SER A 19 0.98 -16.26 20.52
CA SER A 19 1.28 -15.10 19.69
C SER A 19 2.69 -14.56 19.97
N LEU A 20 3.05 -14.41 21.25
CA LEU A 20 4.37 -13.89 21.65
C LEU A 20 5.50 -14.86 21.29
N LEU A 21 5.33 -16.15 21.55
CA LEU A 21 6.33 -17.17 21.19
C LEU A 21 6.47 -17.33 19.68
N LYS A 22 5.39 -17.17 18.91
CA LYS A 22 5.47 -17.12 17.45
C LYS A 22 6.30 -15.94 16.97
N SER A 23 6.09 -14.75 17.53
CA SER A 23 6.92 -13.57 17.24
C SER A 23 8.39 -13.80 17.58
N VAL A 24 8.67 -14.38 18.75
CA VAL A 24 10.01 -14.77 19.20
C VAL A 24 10.66 -15.84 18.32
N LEU A 25 9.91 -16.73 17.67
CA LEU A 25 10.49 -17.72 16.76
C LEU A 25 10.69 -17.16 15.34
N CYS A 26 9.77 -16.30 14.89
CA CYS A 26 9.82 -15.72 13.54
C CYS A 26 10.90 -14.64 13.40
N ALA A 27 11.30 -13.99 14.48
CA ALA A 27 12.43 -13.05 14.50
C ALA A 27 13.73 -13.69 13.96
N LYS A 28 13.88 -15.02 14.03
CA LYS A 28 15.01 -15.73 13.43
C LYS A 28 15.11 -15.59 11.90
N CYS A 29 13.98 -15.33 11.23
CA CYS A 29 13.93 -15.11 9.78
C CYS A 29 14.16 -13.65 9.38
N ASP A 30 14.05 -12.72 10.31
CA ASP A 30 14.13 -11.30 10.00
C ASP A 30 15.62 -10.89 10.01
N PRO A 31 16.17 -10.37 8.90
CA PRO A 31 17.60 -10.07 8.79
C PRO A 31 18.09 -9.06 9.84
N PHE A 32 17.21 -8.16 10.31
CA PHE A 32 17.53 -7.17 11.34
C PHE A 32 17.50 -7.73 12.76
N SER A 33 16.88 -8.91 12.96
CA SER A 33 16.78 -9.56 14.27
C SER A 33 17.37 -10.98 14.35
N ALA A 34 17.79 -11.56 13.22
CA ALA A 34 18.47 -12.86 13.15
C ALA A 34 19.85 -12.82 13.84
N GLU A 35 20.55 -11.69 13.78
CA GLU A 35 21.81 -11.48 14.49
C GLU A 35 21.64 -11.54 16.02
N LEU A 36 20.42 -11.35 16.53
CA LEU A 36 20.11 -11.38 17.97
C LEU A 36 20.14 -12.78 18.57
N TYR A 37 20.17 -13.81 17.72
CA TYR A 37 20.39 -15.19 18.11
C TYR A 37 21.88 -15.56 18.14
N ARG A 38 22.77 -14.62 17.78
CA ARG A 38 24.20 -14.83 17.55
C ARG A 38 25.12 -13.89 18.36
N VAL A 39 24.56 -13.07 19.27
CA VAL A 39 25.27 -11.93 19.92
C VAL A 39 26.38 -12.33 20.89
N GLU A 40 26.47 -13.58 21.39
CA GLU A 40 27.54 -13.99 22.31
C GLU A 40 28.07 -15.40 22.04
N SER A 41 29.25 -15.48 21.41
CA SER A 41 30.12 -16.67 21.23
C SER A 41 29.63 -17.79 20.29
N VAL A 42 30.50 -18.77 20.03
CA VAL A 42 30.54 -19.77 18.94
C VAL A 42 29.27 -20.66 18.78
N LEU A 43 28.22 -20.46 19.58
CA LEU A 43 27.00 -21.28 19.61
C LEU A 43 25.74 -20.42 19.40
N THR A 44 24.86 -20.89 18.52
CA THR A 44 23.57 -20.23 18.22
C THR A 44 22.60 -20.35 19.39
N ARG A 45 22.01 -19.23 19.84
CA ARG A 45 20.93 -19.21 20.82
C ARG A 45 19.61 -19.63 20.14
N LYS A 46 18.72 -20.28 20.90
CA LYS A 46 17.35 -20.62 20.43
C LYS A 46 16.34 -19.48 20.60
N VAL A 47 16.66 -18.51 21.44
CA VAL A 47 15.82 -17.34 21.77
C VAL A 47 16.64 -16.08 21.53
N PRO A 48 16.09 -15.06 20.84
CA PRO A 48 16.78 -13.80 20.64
C PRO A 48 16.91 -13.05 21.96
N VAL A 49 17.80 -12.07 22.01
CA VAL A 49 17.85 -11.13 23.14
C VAL A 49 16.55 -10.31 23.18
N LEU A 50 15.74 -10.53 24.22
CA LEU A 50 14.48 -9.84 24.50
C LEU A 50 14.75 -8.56 25.28
N CYS A 51 13.90 -7.55 25.18
CA CYS A 51 14.11 -6.33 25.97
C CYS A 51 13.62 -6.48 27.39
N ASN A 52 14.45 -6.08 28.35
CA ASN A 52 14.12 -6.02 29.76
C ASN A 52 14.04 -4.57 30.28
N SER A 53 13.87 -3.59 29.38
CA SER A 53 13.78 -2.16 29.72
C SER A 53 12.35 -1.63 29.52
N THR A 54 11.82 -0.94 30.53
CA THR A 54 10.48 -0.33 30.50
C THR A 54 10.56 1.08 29.93
N ARG A 55 10.03 1.32 28.73
CA ARG A 55 9.68 2.69 28.30
C ARG A 55 8.33 3.09 28.86
N GLN A 56 8.24 4.35 29.31
CA GLN A 56 7.10 5.03 29.95
C GLN A 56 5.78 4.24 29.95
N ASN A 57 5.39 3.75 31.14
CA ASN A 57 4.12 3.09 31.43
C ASN A 57 3.76 1.80 30.64
N SER A 58 4.73 1.17 29.97
CA SER A 58 4.54 -0.16 29.36
C SER A 58 5.40 -1.24 30.04
N THR A 59 4.91 -2.49 30.11
CA THR A 59 5.72 -3.63 30.54
C THR A 59 6.71 -4.01 29.43
N ASP A 60 7.99 -4.16 29.74
CA ASP A 60 9.02 -4.56 28.77
C ASP A 60 8.71 -5.92 28.12
N PHE A 61 9.27 -6.16 26.93
CA PHE A 61 8.91 -7.33 26.13
C PHE A 61 9.19 -8.65 26.83
N CYS A 62 10.33 -8.74 27.51
CA CYS A 62 10.70 -9.92 28.26
C CYS A 62 9.70 -10.18 29.38
N SER A 63 9.31 -9.14 30.10
CA SER A 63 8.26 -9.17 31.10
C SER A 63 6.91 -9.60 30.51
N ASN A 64 6.58 -9.14 29.31
CA ASN A 64 5.33 -9.48 28.64
C ASN A 64 5.29 -10.97 28.26
N VAL A 65 6.38 -11.48 27.67
CA VAL A 65 6.56 -12.91 27.38
C VAL A 65 6.43 -13.72 28.66
N TRP A 66 7.13 -13.34 29.74
CA TRP A 66 7.01 -14.01 31.04
C TRP A 66 5.57 -14.02 31.54
N ASN A 67 4.93 -12.85 31.63
CA ASN A 67 3.62 -12.69 32.24
C ASN A 67 2.54 -13.52 31.53
N LYS A 68 2.62 -13.58 30.19
CA LYS A 68 1.67 -14.34 29.36
C LYS A 68 1.99 -15.83 29.30
N CYS A 69 3.26 -16.22 29.38
CA CYS A 69 3.68 -17.61 29.19
C CYS A 69 3.93 -18.40 30.48
N GLN A 70 4.10 -17.76 31.65
CA GLN A 70 4.50 -18.43 32.90
C GLN A 70 3.64 -19.63 33.29
N ASN A 71 2.33 -19.59 32.99
CA ASN A 71 1.39 -20.66 33.34
C ASN A 71 1.16 -21.67 32.19
N SER A 72 1.76 -21.44 31.03
CA SER A 72 1.65 -22.33 29.87
C SER A 72 2.56 -23.54 30.03
N SER A 73 2.02 -24.72 29.75
CA SER A 73 2.81 -25.94 29.64
C SER A 73 3.48 -25.97 28.27
N LEU A 74 4.81 -26.11 28.23
CA LEU A 74 5.57 -26.23 26.99
C LEU A 74 6.17 -27.63 26.88
N VAL A 75 6.02 -28.24 25.71
CA VAL A 75 6.70 -29.49 25.35
C VAL A 75 7.91 -29.13 24.49
N ASN A 76 9.11 -29.46 24.98
CA ASN A 76 10.42 -29.07 24.42
C ASN A 76 10.78 -27.59 24.62
N SER A 77 11.93 -27.40 25.27
CA SER A 77 12.33 -26.17 25.94
C SER A 77 12.96 -25.12 25.02
N LEU A 78 12.80 -23.85 25.39
CA LEU A 78 13.65 -22.70 25.01
C LEU A 78 15.04 -22.75 25.70
N SER A 79 15.52 -23.92 26.13
CA SER A 79 16.73 -24.10 26.95
C SER A 79 17.96 -23.60 26.20
N GLY A 80 18.67 -22.66 26.82
CA GLY A 80 19.99 -22.19 26.38
C GLY A 80 21.17 -23.09 26.79
N SER A 81 20.92 -24.27 27.36
CA SER A 81 21.95 -25.22 27.77
C SER A 81 22.05 -26.39 26.80
N GLN A 82 23.28 -26.81 26.47
CA GLN A 82 23.62 -27.94 25.57
C GLN A 82 23.20 -29.33 26.07
N VAL A 83 22.26 -29.43 27.02
CA VAL A 83 21.75 -30.70 27.50
C VAL A 83 20.27 -30.75 27.16
N GLU A 84 19.93 -31.58 26.18
CA GLU A 84 18.54 -31.91 25.87
C GLU A 84 17.87 -32.45 27.14
N PRO A 85 16.79 -31.82 27.64
CA PRO A 85 15.95 -32.50 28.60
C PRO A 85 15.32 -33.72 27.92
N PRO A 86 15.05 -34.81 28.66
CA PRO A 86 14.48 -36.02 28.07
C PRO A 86 13.20 -35.69 27.29
N LEU A 87 13.09 -36.23 26.07
CA LEU A 87 11.88 -36.15 25.25
C LEU A 87 10.69 -36.61 26.11
N ASN A 88 9.70 -35.72 26.30
CA ASN A 88 8.46 -35.87 27.09
C ASN A 88 8.44 -35.30 28.53
N SER A 89 9.28 -34.32 28.86
CA SER A 89 9.06 -33.49 30.05
C SER A 89 8.14 -32.29 29.75
N THR A 90 6.84 -32.37 30.07
CA THR A 90 5.97 -31.19 30.22
C THR A 90 6.33 -30.46 31.51
N SER A 91 7.10 -29.39 31.43
CA SER A 91 7.29 -28.48 32.55
C SER A 91 6.52 -27.18 32.26
N LYS A 92 5.90 -26.59 33.30
CA LYS A 92 5.35 -25.24 33.12
C LYS A 92 6.51 -24.28 32.95
N PHE A 93 6.30 -23.24 32.16
CA PHE A 93 7.31 -22.19 31.97
C PHE A 93 7.84 -21.62 33.30
N PHE A 94 6.97 -21.50 34.30
CA PHE A 94 7.34 -21.14 35.67
C PHE A 94 8.32 -22.12 36.33
N ASP A 95 8.10 -23.44 36.20
CA ASP A 95 8.93 -24.46 36.86
C ASP A 95 10.37 -24.45 36.34
N MET A 96 10.55 -24.03 35.08
CA MET A 96 11.85 -24.03 34.39
C MET A 96 12.73 -22.86 34.82
N TRP A 97 12.16 -21.66 34.88
CA TRP A 97 12.92 -20.43 35.12
C TRP A 97 12.72 -19.89 36.54
N LYS A 98 11.74 -20.42 37.29
CA LYS A 98 11.40 -20.12 38.68
C LYS A 98 10.94 -18.70 38.98
N SER A 99 11.38 -17.70 38.20
CA SER A 99 10.99 -16.31 38.38
C SER A 99 11.16 -15.49 37.09
N LYS A 100 10.40 -14.39 37.04
CA LYS A 100 10.49 -13.36 36.00
C LYS A 100 11.91 -12.79 35.86
N SER A 101 12.56 -12.49 36.98
CA SER A 101 13.90 -11.91 36.99
C SER A 101 14.93 -12.89 36.45
N THR A 102 14.83 -14.17 36.79
CA THR A 102 15.71 -15.21 36.24
C THR A 102 15.53 -15.33 34.73
N PHE A 103 14.29 -15.39 34.23
CA PHE A 103 14.01 -15.44 32.80
C PHE A 103 14.57 -14.23 32.05
N CYS A 104 14.29 -13.02 32.55
CA CYS A 104 14.75 -11.79 31.91
C CYS A 104 16.22 -11.44 32.15
N HIS A 105 16.87 -12.07 33.12
CA HIS A 105 18.33 -12.05 33.19
C HIS A 105 18.96 -12.99 32.15
N THR A 106 18.33 -14.14 31.87
CA THR A 106 18.85 -15.10 30.89
C THR A 106 18.64 -14.64 29.45
N PHE A 107 17.47 -14.09 29.13
CA PHE A 107 17.11 -13.71 27.77
C PHE A 107 16.99 -12.21 27.55
N GLY A 108 17.07 -11.39 28.60
CA GLY A 108 16.98 -9.94 28.48
C GLY A 108 18.30 -9.28 28.07
N GLY A 109 18.23 -8.17 27.33
CA GLY A 109 19.33 -7.22 27.10
C GLY A 109 19.09 -5.90 27.82
N SER A 110 20.15 -5.18 28.18
CA SER A 110 20.10 -3.82 28.75
C SER A 110 20.00 -2.75 27.65
N SER A 111 19.45 -1.58 27.99
CA SER A 111 19.17 -0.47 27.07
C SER A 111 20.22 0.65 27.09
N GLU A 112 21.44 0.41 27.60
CA GLU A 112 22.49 1.45 27.66
C GLU A 112 23.59 1.23 26.59
N ALA A 113 24.21 2.34 26.17
CA ALA A 113 24.76 2.59 24.82
C ALA A 113 25.64 1.48 24.18
N GLY A 114 25.14 0.90 23.06
CA GLY A 114 25.94 0.08 22.14
C GLY A 114 25.20 -0.86 21.14
N GLY A 115 23.99 -1.40 21.43
CA GLY A 115 23.22 -2.26 20.48
C GLY A 115 22.18 -3.25 21.08
N VAL A 116 21.37 -3.88 20.18
CA VAL A 116 20.12 -4.74 20.26
C VAL A 116 19.62 -5.33 21.56
N CYS A 117 18.37 -5.01 21.92
CA CYS A 117 17.35 -6.03 22.20
C CYS A 117 15.97 -5.83 21.48
N PHE A 118 15.22 -6.92 21.19
CA PHE A 118 14.00 -6.91 20.34
C PHE A 118 12.67 -6.73 21.11
N ASN A 119 11.78 -5.91 20.50
CA ASN A 119 10.41 -5.52 20.92
C ASN A 119 10.24 -4.89 22.32
N GLY A 120 11.32 -4.30 22.83
CA GLY A 120 11.35 -3.21 23.81
C GLY A 120 12.69 -2.43 23.82
N GLU A 121 13.40 -2.43 22.66
CA GLU A 121 14.57 -1.63 22.19
C GLU A 121 16.02 -1.98 22.68
N HIS A 122 17.20 -1.72 22.02
CA HIS A 122 17.57 -0.98 20.77
C HIS A 122 18.87 -1.46 20.02
N VAL A 123 19.00 -1.43 18.64
CA VAL A 123 19.98 -2.21 17.78
C VAL A 123 21.22 -1.42 17.42
N SER A 124 22.35 -2.10 17.17
CA SER A 124 23.41 -1.54 16.32
C SER A 124 23.80 -2.53 15.23
N LEU A 125 23.53 -2.09 14.00
CA LEU A 125 23.42 -2.83 12.74
C LEU A 125 24.39 -2.25 11.70
N ASN A 126 25.58 -1.80 12.10
CA ASN A 126 26.55 -1.22 11.16
C ASN A 126 27.19 -2.31 10.28
N ASN A 127 26.35 -2.99 9.50
CA ASN A 127 26.72 -3.88 8.43
C ASN A 127 26.06 -3.34 7.15
N THR A 128 26.88 -2.80 6.26
CA THR A 128 26.47 -2.22 4.97
C THR A 128 26.25 -3.28 3.88
N GLU A 129 26.10 -4.55 4.24
CA GLU A 129 25.84 -5.61 3.26
C GLU A 129 24.33 -5.84 3.10
N VAL A 130 23.88 -5.73 1.84
CA VAL A 130 22.51 -6.02 1.41
C VAL A 130 22.22 -7.50 1.67
N SER A 131 21.32 -7.82 2.60
CA SER A 131 20.91 -9.20 2.85
C SER A 131 20.18 -9.76 1.63
N SER A 132 20.55 -10.97 1.19
CA SER A 132 19.79 -11.66 0.16
C SER A 132 18.38 -12.02 0.65
N PRO A 133 17.33 -11.81 -0.17
CA PRO A 133 15.95 -12.03 0.26
C PRO A 133 15.70 -13.50 0.63
N PRO A 134 14.80 -13.78 1.59
CA PRO A 134 14.51 -15.13 2.02
C PRO A 134 14.00 -16.00 0.87
N SER A 135 14.49 -17.24 0.80
CA SER A 135 14.06 -18.26 -0.17
C SER A 135 12.64 -18.73 0.15
N GLY A 136 11.62 -17.94 -0.21
CA GLY A 136 10.24 -18.16 0.26
C GLY A 136 9.11 -17.89 -0.73
N MET A 137 9.40 -17.41 -1.94
CA MET A 137 8.38 -17.19 -2.98
C MET A 137 8.75 -17.94 -4.25
N CYS A 138 7.79 -18.70 -4.77
CA CYS A 138 7.85 -19.29 -6.10
C CYS A 138 6.85 -18.53 -6.97
N LEU A 139 7.23 -18.22 -8.20
CA LEU A 139 6.32 -17.62 -9.18
C LEU A 139 5.91 -18.71 -10.16
N GLU A 140 4.61 -19.00 -10.21
CA GLU A 140 4.01 -19.85 -11.23
C GLU A 140 3.45 -18.95 -12.33
N LYS A 141 3.95 -19.13 -13.56
CA LYS A 141 3.44 -18.40 -14.70
C LYS A 141 2.18 -19.07 -15.21
N ILE A 142 1.03 -18.44 -14.98
CA ILE A 142 -0.28 -18.97 -15.40
C ILE A 142 -0.73 -18.47 -16.79
N ASN A 143 -0.14 -17.40 -17.33
CA ASN A 143 -0.53 -16.84 -18.64
C ASN A 143 0.60 -15.98 -19.25
N ASN A 144 0.50 -15.63 -20.55
CA ASN A 144 1.43 -14.75 -21.27
C ASN A 144 0.89 -13.32 -21.50
N GLY A 145 -0.37 -13.07 -21.19
CA GLY A 145 -1.05 -11.78 -21.38
C GLY A 145 -0.48 -10.69 -20.48
N SER A 146 -0.67 -9.45 -20.92
CA SER A 146 -0.24 -8.25 -20.20
C SER A 146 -1.46 -7.50 -19.71
N TYR A 147 -1.67 -7.51 -18.40
CA TYR A 147 -2.83 -6.91 -17.74
C TYR A 147 -2.38 -5.86 -16.75
N LEU A 148 -3.08 -4.74 -16.72
CA LEU A 148 -2.79 -3.61 -15.83
C LEU A 148 -3.51 -3.74 -14.48
N ASN A 149 -4.69 -4.38 -14.48
CA ASN A 149 -5.48 -4.63 -13.27
C ASN A 149 -5.89 -6.10 -13.19
N MET A 150 -5.99 -6.60 -11.96
CA MET A 150 -6.55 -7.90 -11.62
C MET A 150 -7.41 -7.75 -10.35
N VAL A 151 -8.69 -8.12 -10.44
CA VAL A 151 -9.64 -8.01 -9.32
C VAL A 151 -10.39 -9.32 -9.16
N ALA A 152 -10.49 -9.82 -7.92
CA ALA A 152 -11.24 -11.04 -7.65
C ALA A 152 -12.74 -10.84 -7.93
N HIS A 153 -13.39 -11.87 -8.48
CA HIS A 153 -14.83 -11.83 -8.69
C HIS A 153 -15.55 -11.81 -7.31
N PRO A 154 -16.51 -10.90 -7.07
CA PRO A 154 -17.13 -10.73 -5.74
C PRO A 154 -18.01 -11.91 -5.25
N ASP A 155 -18.13 -12.99 -6.01
CA ASP A 155 -18.92 -14.17 -5.65
C ASP A 155 -18.14 -15.20 -4.80
N GLY A 156 -16.84 -14.96 -4.58
CA GLY A 156 -15.96 -15.87 -3.85
C GLY A 156 -15.52 -17.10 -4.64
N SER A 157 -15.77 -17.14 -5.96
CA SER A 157 -15.21 -18.14 -6.86
C SER A 157 -13.73 -17.84 -7.17
N ASN A 158 -13.10 -18.75 -7.92
CA ASN A 158 -11.74 -18.53 -8.47
C ASN A 158 -11.75 -17.66 -9.73
N ARG A 159 -12.87 -16.99 -10.04
CA ARG A 159 -12.94 -16.06 -11.18
C ARG A 159 -12.30 -14.73 -10.82
N ILE A 160 -11.65 -14.13 -11.81
CA ILE A 160 -11.03 -12.82 -11.73
C ILE A 160 -11.43 -11.98 -12.94
N PHE A 161 -11.47 -10.68 -12.76
CA PHE A 161 -11.52 -9.71 -13.83
C PHE A 161 -10.11 -9.20 -14.09
N LEU A 162 -9.68 -9.30 -15.34
CA LEU A 162 -8.43 -8.74 -15.84
C LEU A 162 -8.75 -7.54 -16.71
N SER A 163 -7.98 -6.47 -16.60
CA SER A 163 -8.08 -5.39 -17.57
C SER A 163 -6.75 -5.09 -18.22
N ASP A 164 -6.76 -4.87 -19.53
CA ASP A 164 -5.60 -4.40 -20.27
C ASP A 164 -5.54 -2.87 -20.31
N GLN A 165 -4.40 -2.34 -20.74
CA GLN A 165 -4.20 -0.89 -20.83
C GLN A 165 -5.10 -0.22 -21.90
N PRO A 166 -5.34 -0.82 -23.09
CA PRO A 166 -6.26 -0.28 -24.10
C PRO A 166 -7.72 -0.17 -23.68
N GLY A 167 -8.21 -0.90 -22.67
CA GLY A 167 -9.56 -0.70 -22.12
C GLY A 167 -10.49 -1.91 -22.19
N LYS A 168 -9.97 -3.11 -22.43
CA LYS A 168 -10.77 -4.34 -22.32
C LYS A 168 -10.76 -4.88 -20.90
N ILE A 169 -11.90 -5.35 -20.45
CA ILE A 169 -12.08 -6.14 -19.24
C ILE A 169 -12.45 -7.56 -19.65
N LEU A 170 -11.67 -8.53 -19.20
CA LEU A 170 -11.82 -9.95 -19.50
C LEU A 170 -12.16 -10.71 -18.22
N LEU A 171 -13.06 -11.68 -18.32
CA LEU A 171 -13.31 -12.63 -17.25
C LEU A 171 -12.39 -13.83 -17.43
N ALA A 172 -11.74 -14.25 -16.34
CA ALA A 172 -10.85 -15.40 -16.35
C ALA A 172 -11.04 -16.26 -15.10
N THR A 173 -10.62 -17.52 -15.15
CA THR A 173 -10.65 -18.43 -13.99
C THR A 173 -9.24 -18.82 -13.61
N VAL A 174 -8.86 -18.54 -12.36
CA VAL A 174 -7.55 -18.90 -11.80
C VAL A 174 -7.52 -20.41 -11.53
N PRO A 175 -6.53 -21.14 -12.06
CA PRO A 175 -6.39 -22.58 -11.81
C PRO A 175 -6.01 -22.85 -10.35
N GLU A 176 -6.19 -24.10 -9.90
CA GLU A 176 -5.73 -24.50 -8.57
C GLU A 176 -4.20 -24.39 -8.46
N GLU A 177 -3.70 -23.96 -7.30
CA GLU A 177 -2.27 -23.80 -7.02
C GLU A 177 -1.52 -25.11 -7.26
N GLY A 178 -0.48 -25.09 -8.11
CA GLY A 178 0.33 -26.26 -8.41
C GLY A 178 -0.32 -27.31 -9.31
N SER A 179 -1.48 -27.00 -9.91
CA SER A 179 -2.10 -27.86 -10.93
C SER A 179 -1.30 -27.92 -12.23
N GLY A 180 -0.48 -26.90 -12.51
CA GLY A 180 0.22 -26.73 -13.79
C GLY A 180 -0.70 -26.31 -14.94
N GLU A 181 -1.97 -26.01 -14.66
CA GLU A 181 -2.91 -25.49 -15.64
C GLU A 181 -2.68 -24.00 -15.91
N VAL A 182 -3.09 -23.54 -17.08
CA VAL A 182 -3.01 -22.13 -17.47
C VAL A 182 -4.31 -21.40 -17.17
N LEU A 183 -4.21 -20.09 -16.98
CA LEU A 183 -5.35 -19.20 -16.87
C LEU A 183 -6.20 -19.29 -18.15
N VAL A 184 -7.48 -19.61 -17.98
CA VAL A 184 -8.46 -19.59 -19.07
C VAL A 184 -9.06 -18.19 -19.15
N VAL A 185 -8.82 -17.51 -20.27
CA VAL A 185 -9.32 -16.16 -20.57
C VAL A 185 -10.19 -16.25 -21.81
N ASP A 186 -11.40 -15.70 -21.76
CA ASP A 186 -12.21 -15.53 -22.96
C ASP A 186 -11.85 -14.19 -23.63
N GLU A 187 -10.96 -14.24 -24.62
CA GLU A 187 -10.54 -13.05 -25.38
C GLU A 187 -11.55 -12.63 -26.45
N LEU A 188 -12.49 -13.52 -26.83
CA LEU A 188 -13.45 -13.27 -27.91
C LEU A 188 -14.72 -12.58 -27.42
N ASP A 189 -15.07 -12.73 -26.15
CA ASP A 189 -16.21 -12.07 -25.51
C ASP A 189 -15.75 -11.31 -24.26
N PRO A 190 -15.18 -10.09 -24.42
CA PRO A 190 -14.77 -9.29 -23.27
C PRO A 190 -16.00 -8.95 -22.42
N PHE A 191 -15.82 -8.99 -21.10
CA PHE A 191 -16.84 -8.55 -20.14
C PHE A 191 -17.24 -7.09 -20.41
N LEU A 192 -16.27 -6.23 -20.74
CA LEU A 192 -16.50 -4.86 -21.18
C LEU A 192 -15.37 -4.44 -22.14
N ASP A 193 -15.71 -3.72 -23.20
CA ASP A 193 -14.73 -3.16 -24.14
C ASP A 193 -14.92 -1.63 -24.17
N LEU A 194 -13.91 -0.89 -23.69
CA LEU A 194 -13.85 0.57 -23.69
C LEU A 194 -12.77 1.11 -24.64
N THR A 195 -12.33 0.31 -25.62
CA THR A 195 -11.20 0.70 -26.49
C THR A 195 -11.48 1.92 -27.38
N ASP A 196 -12.75 2.29 -27.57
CA ASP A 196 -13.16 3.51 -28.28
C ASP A 196 -13.12 4.76 -27.38
N GLU A 197 -13.32 4.61 -26.06
CA GLU A 197 -13.31 5.69 -25.07
C GLU A 197 -11.94 5.91 -24.42
N VAL A 198 -11.19 4.83 -24.22
CA VAL A 198 -9.89 4.82 -23.53
C VAL A 198 -8.80 5.30 -24.48
N PHE A 199 -8.07 6.32 -24.04
CA PHE A 199 -6.80 6.68 -24.64
C PHE A 199 -5.68 5.95 -23.89
N SER A 200 -4.98 5.06 -24.59
CA SER A 200 -3.83 4.33 -24.07
C SER A 200 -2.53 4.78 -24.73
N ASP A 201 -1.51 5.00 -23.92
CA ASP A 201 -0.12 5.27 -24.31
C ASP A 201 0.77 4.90 -23.10
N THR A 202 2.03 5.33 -23.06
CA THR A 202 3.01 4.97 -22.02
C THR A 202 2.47 5.11 -20.58
N GLU A 203 1.84 6.24 -20.25
CA GLU A 203 1.28 6.52 -18.90
C GLU A 203 -0.25 6.67 -18.89
N PHE A 204 -0.90 6.37 -20.01
CA PHE A 204 -2.35 6.49 -20.17
C PHE A 204 -2.99 5.13 -20.40
N GLY A 205 -4.23 4.96 -19.97
CA GLY A 205 -5.03 3.78 -20.31
C GLY A 205 -6.12 3.52 -19.30
N MET A 206 -6.51 2.26 -19.14
CA MET A 206 -7.43 1.82 -18.11
C MET A 206 -6.70 1.59 -16.78
N MET A 207 -6.63 2.64 -15.96
CA MET A 207 -5.77 2.73 -14.79
C MET A 207 -6.30 1.99 -13.55
N GLY A 208 -7.61 1.75 -13.45
CA GLY A 208 -8.19 1.09 -12.28
C GLY A 208 -9.53 0.42 -12.54
N LEU A 209 -9.82 -0.60 -11.73
CA LEU A 209 -11.08 -1.34 -11.70
C LEU A 209 -11.44 -1.65 -10.26
N ALA A 210 -12.65 -1.31 -9.83
CA ALA A 210 -13.14 -1.61 -8.48
C ALA A 210 -14.62 -2.01 -8.50
N PHE A 211 -14.95 -3.10 -7.80
CA PHE A 211 -16.33 -3.52 -7.60
C PHE A 211 -16.88 -2.89 -6.32
N HIS A 212 -18.13 -2.45 -6.36
CA HIS A 212 -18.81 -1.94 -5.18
C HIS A 212 -18.81 -3.01 -4.06
N PRO A 213 -18.67 -2.64 -2.77
CA PRO A 213 -18.71 -3.62 -1.67
C PRO A 213 -19.99 -4.49 -1.67
N ASN A 214 -21.11 -3.90 -2.08
CA ASN A 214 -22.41 -4.57 -2.28
C ASN A 214 -22.69 -5.00 -3.74
N PHE A 215 -21.66 -5.26 -4.56
CA PHE A 215 -21.81 -5.62 -5.98
C PHE A 215 -22.78 -6.78 -6.21
N ARG A 216 -22.80 -7.77 -5.31
CA ARG A 216 -23.71 -8.92 -5.41
C ARG A 216 -25.19 -8.53 -5.40
N ASP A 217 -25.51 -7.42 -4.74
CA ASP A 217 -26.89 -6.94 -4.58
C ASP A 217 -27.23 -5.84 -5.57
N ASN A 218 -26.26 -4.98 -5.92
CA ASN A 218 -26.52 -3.79 -6.75
C ASN A 218 -25.90 -3.82 -8.16
N GLY A 219 -25.02 -4.78 -8.46
CA GLY A 219 -24.37 -4.91 -9.77
C GLY A 219 -23.42 -3.78 -10.15
N ARG A 220 -23.04 -2.89 -9.22
CA ARG A 220 -22.25 -1.67 -9.49
C ARG A 220 -20.75 -1.93 -9.48
N PHE A 221 -20.05 -1.52 -10.51
CA PHE A 221 -18.59 -1.49 -10.55
C PHE A 221 -18.10 -0.22 -11.23
N PHE A 222 -16.82 0.08 -11.07
CA PHE A 222 -16.23 1.34 -11.47
C PHE A 222 -14.95 1.10 -12.24
N ALA A 223 -14.78 1.84 -13.32
CA ALA A 223 -13.54 1.87 -14.08
C ALA A 223 -12.93 3.27 -14.01
N SER A 224 -11.61 3.32 -13.79
CA SER A 224 -10.80 4.52 -13.88
C SER A 224 -9.95 4.45 -15.13
N PHE A 225 -10.00 5.47 -15.98
CA PHE A 225 -9.27 5.47 -17.24
C PHE A 225 -8.97 6.88 -17.75
N ASN A 226 -8.08 6.96 -18.74
CA ASN A 226 -7.80 8.19 -19.45
C ASN A 226 -8.52 8.25 -20.79
N CYS A 227 -8.94 9.43 -21.20
CA CYS A 227 -9.56 9.66 -22.51
C CYS A 227 -9.00 10.89 -23.20
N ASP A 228 -9.18 10.98 -24.52
CA ASP A 228 -8.75 12.10 -25.36
C ASP A 228 -9.96 12.90 -25.86
N LYS A 229 -10.10 14.15 -25.41
CA LYS A 229 -11.23 15.02 -25.80
C LYS A 229 -11.31 15.31 -27.29
N VAL A 230 -10.19 15.19 -28.02
CA VAL A 230 -10.14 15.40 -29.46
C VAL A 230 -10.73 14.21 -30.22
N LYS A 231 -10.51 12.99 -29.72
CA LYS A 231 -11.04 11.76 -30.33
C LYS A 231 -12.46 11.45 -29.87
N TRP A 232 -12.75 11.68 -28.59
CA TRP A 232 -14.01 11.36 -27.98
C TRP A 232 -14.58 12.60 -27.26
N PRO A 233 -15.49 13.37 -27.88
CA PRO A 233 -15.96 14.65 -27.35
C PRO A 233 -16.67 14.59 -25.99
N GLN A 234 -17.15 13.41 -25.59
CA GLN A 234 -17.75 13.18 -24.27
C GLN A 234 -16.68 13.12 -23.15
N CYS A 235 -15.40 13.04 -23.50
CA CYS A 235 -14.27 13.24 -22.61
C CYS A 235 -14.15 14.73 -22.25
N SER A 236 -15.03 15.19 -21.36
CA SER A 236 -15.13 16.59 -20.97
C SER A 236 -15.16 16.72 -19.45
N GLY A 237 -14.23 17.50 -18.92
CA GLY A 237 -14.20 17.89 -17.52
C GLY A 237 -13.48 19.21 -17.31
N ARG A 238 -13.54 19.70 -16.08
CA ARG A 238 -12.79 20.88 -15.65
C ARG A 238 -11.29 20.61 -15.79
N CYS A 239 -10.53 21.59 -16.28
CA CYS A 239 -9.07 21.50 -16.31
C CYS A 239 -8.51 21.68 -14.90
N SER A 240 -7.62 20.79 -14.47
CA SER A 240 -6.94 20.87 -13.17
C SER A 240 -5.97 22.03 -13.06
N CYS A 241 -5.35 22.46 -14.18
CA CYS A 241 -4.65 23.73 -14.26
C CYS A 241 -5.67 24.86 -14.52
N ASN A 242 -5.99 25.62 -13.48
CA ASN A 242 -6.92 26.74 -13.55
C ASN A 242 -6.55 27.86 -12.55
N SER A 243 -7.29 28.97 -12.60
CA SER A 243 -7.04 30.15 -11.78
C SER A 243 -7.07 29.89 -10.28
N ASP A 244 -7.86 28.93 -9.82
CA ASP A 244 -8.06 28.63 -8.39
C ASP A 244 -6.80 28.01 -7.77
N VAL A 245 -5.97 27.39 -8.62
CA VAL A 245 -4.68 26.81 -8.25
C VAL A 245 -3.49 27.63 -8.75
N GLY A 246 -3.72 28.84 -9.26
CA GLY A 246 -2.67 29.72 -9.77
C GLY A 246 -2.01 29.21 -11.06
N CYS A 247 -2.71 28.40 -11.85
CA CYS A 247 -2.23 27.84 -13.11
C CYS A 247 -3.07 28.34 -14.28
N ASP A 248 -2.41 28.74 -15.37
CA ASP A 248 -3.08 29.21 -16.58
C ASP A 248 -2.74 28.23 -17.72
N PRO A 249 -3.70 27.43 -18.20
CA PRO A 249 -3.41 26.40 -19.20
C PRO A 249 -2.96 27.01 -20.53
N ALA A 250 -3.31 28.27 -20.83
CA ALA A 250 -2.85 28.95 -22.03
C ALA A 250 -1.37 29.37 -21.98
N LYS A 251 -0.75 29.34 -20.78
CA LYS A 251 0.67 29.63 -20.57
C LYS A 251 1.53 28.37 -20.47
N LEU A 252 0.91 27.20 -20.43
CA LEU A 252 1.62 25.94 -20.48
C LEU A 252 2.06 25.66 -21.92
N SER A 253 3.31 25.22 -22.08
CA SER A 253 3.78 24.66 -23.35
C SER A 253 3.12 23.30 -23.59
N SER A 254 3.00 22.91 -24.85
CA SER A 254 2.61 21.53 -25.17
C SER A 254 3.61 20.54 -24.57
N ASP A 255 3.09 19.44 -24.06
CA ASP A 255 3.86 18.35 -23.47
C ASP A 255 3.68 17.11 -24.32
N ASN A 256 4.79 16.53 -24.81
CA ASN A 256 4.78 15.46 -25.81
C ASN A 256 3.85 15.73 -27.02
N GLY A 257 3.74 17.00 -27.43
CA GLY A 257 2.88 17.43 -28.54
C GLY A 257 1.38 17.49 -28.21
N ALA A 258 0.99 17.29 -26.96
CA ALA A 258 -0.38 17.45 -26.48
C ALA A 258 -0.61 18.85 -25.91
N GLU A 259 -1.76 19.44 -26.25
CA GLU A 259 -2.21 20.67 -25.62
C GLU A 259 -2.66 20.40 -24.17
N PRO A 260 -2.43 21.34 -23.24
CA PRO A 260 -2.86 21.23 -21.85
C PRO A 260 -4.35 20.88 -21.72
N CYS A 261 -4.68 19.96 -20.82
CA CYS A 261 -6.04 19.48 -20.58
C CYS A 261 -6.74 18.93 -21.84
N ARG A 262 -5.97 18.37 -22.78
CA ARG A 262 -6.49 17.51 -23.85
C ARG A 262 -6.98 16.18 -23.29
N TYR A 263 -6.13 15.52 -22.53
CA TYR A 263 -6.45 14.25 -21.90
C TYR A 263 -7.14 14.48 -20.56
N HIS A 264 -8.01 13.55 -20.18
CA HIS A 264 -8.70 13.58 -18.89
C HIS A 264 -8.50 12.28 -18.15
N SER A 265 -8.51 12.35 -16.82
CA SER A 265 -8.73 11.19 -15.95
C SER A 265 -10.22 11.10 -15.63
N VAL A 266 -10.78 9.90 -15.75
CA VAL A 266 -12.21 9.62 -15.59
C VAL A 266 -12.41 8.47 -14.63
N ILE A 267 -13.40 8.58 -13.75
CA ILE A 267 -14.03 7.45 -13.07
C ILE A 267 -15.48 7.35 -13.58
N ALA A 268 -15.84 6.19 -14.13
CA ALA A 268 -17.19 5.89 -14.57
C ALA A 268 -17.78 4.71 -13.80
N GLU A 269 -19.08 4.81 -13.48
CA GLU A 269 -19.87 3.75 -12.87
C GLU A 269 -20.56 2.93 -13.96
N PHE A 270 -20.49 1.61 -13.83
CA PHE A 270 -21.14 0.64 -14.69
C PHE A 270 -22.04 -0.28 -13.87
N SER A 271 -23.06 -0.82 -14.52
CA SER A 271 -23.96 -1.83 -13.93
C SER A 271 -23.89 -3.12 -14.72
N ALA A 272 -23.70 -4.24 -14.01
CA ALA A 272 -23.79 -5.60 -14.52
C ALA A 272 -24.83 -6.40 -13.72
N ASN A 273 -25.98 -6.70 -14.32
CA ASN A 273 -27.01 -7.53 -13.69
C ASN A 273 -26.69 -9.01 -13.89
N GLY A 274 -25.83 -9.58 -13.04
CA GLY A 274 -25.31 -10.94 -13.17
C GLY A 274 -23.95 -11.00 -13.87
N SER A 275 -23.22 -12.12 -13.74
CA SER A 275 -21.85 -12.24 -14.28
C SER A 275 -21.77 -12.26 -15.81
N ASP A 276 -22.90 -12.50 -16.48
CA ASP A 276 -22.98 -12.73 -17.93
C ASP A 276 -23.76 -11.60 -18.66
N ALA A 277 -24.13 -10.53 -17.94
CA ALA A 277 -24.82 -9.39 -18.53
C ALA A 277 -23.81 -8.37 -19.07
N LYS A 278 -24.02 -7.93 -20.33
CA LYS A 278 -23.23 -6.85 -20.94
C LYS A 278 -23.34 -5.57 -20.11
N PRO A 279 -22.25 -5.09 -19.49
CA PRO A 279 -22.28 -3.90 -18.66
C PRO A 279 -22.63 -2.66 -19.46
N GLN A 280 -23.30 -1.72 -18.80
CA GLN A 280 -23.59 -0.40 -19.37
C GLN A 280 -23.08 0.68 -18.43
N GLU A 281 -22.53 1.75 -18.99
CA GLU A 281 -22.19 2.93 -18.22
C GLU A 281 -23.48 3.57 -17.70
N VAL A 282 -23.51 3.81 -16.38
CA VAL A 282 -24.64 4.44 -15.70
C VAL A 282 -24.40 5.94 -15.56
N ARG A 283 -23.17 6.34 -15.20
CA ARG A 283 -22.79 7.74 -14.97
C ARG A 283 -21.28 7.95 -14.85
N ARG A 284 -20.85 9.18 -15.10
CA ARG A 284 -19.50 9.68 -14.77
C ARG A 284 -19.46 10.11 -13.31
N ILE A 285 -18.64 9.44 -12.51
CA ILE A 285 -18.41 9.79 -11.10
C ILE A 285 -17.44 10.97 -11.02
N PHE A 286 -16.36 10.94 -11.77
CA PHE A 286 -15.34 11.99 -11.71
C PHE A 286 -14.75 12.21 -13.11
N THR A 287 -14.48 13.46 -13.49
CA THR A 287 -13.74 13.76 -14.73
C THR A 287 -12.90 15.03 -14.57
N MET A 288 -11.59 14.91 -14.78
CA MET A 288 -10.63 16.00 -14.62
C MET A 288 -9.66 16.06 -15.79
N GLY A 289 -9.53 17.23 -16.41
CA GLY A 289 -8.55 17.50 -17.45
C GLY A 289 -7.14 17.59 -16.88
N LEU A 290 -6.19 16.95 -17.55
CA LEU A 290 -4.80 16.76 -17.09
C LEU A 290 -3.87 17.79 -17.74
N PRO A 291 -3.03 18.50 -16.97
CA PRO A 291 -2.27 19.63 -17.51
C PRO A 291 -1.05 19.18 -18.32
N PHE A 292 -0.49 18.02 -17.99
CA PHE A 292 0.63 17.40 -18.70
C PHE A 292 0.29 15.94 -19.06
N THR A 293 1.28 15.20 -19.57
CA THR A 293 1.08 13.85 -20.12
C THR A 293 1.60 12.71 -19.24
N SER A 294 2.04 13.01 -18.02
CA SER A 294 2.61 12.02 -17.08
C SER A 294 2.11 12.21 -15.64
N HIS A 295 2.39 11.23 -14.79
CA HIS A 295 2.19 11.23 -13.33
C HIS A 295 0.73 11.41 -12.91
N HIS A 296 -0.16 10.59 -13.47
CA HIS A 296 -1.59 10.66 -13.17
C HIS A 296 -2.05 9.63 -12.14
N GLY A 297 -1.26 8.58 -11.88
CA GLY A 297 -1.72 7.43 -11.12
C GLY A 297 -2.99 6.84 -11.74
N GLY A 298 -4.08 6.82 -10.98
CA GLY A 298 -5.40 6.50 -11.49
C GLY A 298 -6.01 5.23 -10.91
N GLN A 299 -5.37 4.61 -9.92
CA GLN A 299 -5.97 3.49 -9.21
C GLN A 299 -7.21 3.97 -8.43
N ILE A 300 -8.24 3.13 -8.42
CA ILE A 300 -9.41 3.26 -7.56
C ILE A 300 -9.57 1.99 -6.72
N LEU A 301 -10.04 2.13 -5.48
CA LEU A 301 -10.37 1.01 -4.60
C LEU A 301 -11.34 1.45 -3.50
N PHE A 302 -12.07 0.51 -2.91
CA PHE A 302 -12.97 0.79 -1.80
C PHE A 302 -12.27 0.61 -0.45
N GLY A 303 -12.50 1.55 0.45
CA GLY A 303 -12.09 1.41 1.85
C GLY A 303 -12.86 0.25 2.50
N PRO A 304 -12.18 -0.77 3.06
CA PRO A 304 -12.84 -1.97 3.57
C PRO A 304 -13.66 -1.73 4.85
N GLN A 305 -13.37 -0.66 5.60
CA GLN A 305 -14.11 -0.31 6.84
C GLN A 305 -15.25 0.67 6.61
N ASP A 306 -15.06 1.65 5.71
CA ASP A 306 -16.00 2.75 5.52
C ASP A 306 -16.81 2.65 4.22
N GLY A 307 -16.39 1.80 3.27
CA GLY A 307 -17.09 1.58 2.01
C GLY A 307 -17.00 2.74 1.02
N TYR A 308 -16.16 3.75 1.27
CA TYR A 308 -15.99 4.87 0.35
C TYR A 308 -14.98 4.56 -0.76
N LEU A 309 -15.12 5.26 -1.89
CA LEU A 309 -14.21 5.12 -3.02
C LEU A 309 -12.97 5.99 -2.81
N TYR A 310 -11.81 5.37 -2.81
CA TYR A 310 -10.51 6.05 -2.79
C TYR A 310 -9.96 6.15 -4.20
N PHE A 311 -9.36 7.29 -4.52
CA PHE A 311 -8.80 7.59 -5.84
C PHE A 311 -7.41 8.20 -5.74
N MET A 312 -6.45 7.56 -6.38
CA MET A 312 -5.02 7.90 -6.30
C MET A 312 -4.66 8.76 -7.51
N MET A 313 -4.27 10.00 -7.28
CA MET A 313 -3.97 10.97 -8.31
C MET A 313 -2.57 11.55 -8.11
N GLY A 314 -1.72 11.40 -9.10
CA GLY A 314 -0.38 12.00 -9.10
C GLY A 314 -0.42 13.51 -9.32
N ASP A 315 0.75 14.14 -9.27
CA ASP A 315 0.96 15.58 -9.35
C ASP A 315 0.57 16.22 -10.69
N GLY A 316 0.22 15.39 -11.68
CA GLY A 316 -0.24 15.82 -12.99
C GLY A 316 0.87 16.08 -13.98
N GLY A 317 2.14 15.84 -13.61
CA GLY A 317 3.29 15.72 -14.49
C GLY A 317 4.12 16.98 -14.69
N GLY A 318 5.36 16.80 -15.18
CA GLY A 318 6.36 17.85 -15.32
C GLY A 318 7.43 17.79 -14.21
N ILE A 319 8.68 18.08 -14.57
CA ILE A 319 9.83 17.88 -13.68
C ILE A 319 9.64 18.66 -12.37
N GLY A 320 9.53 17.91 -11.29
CA GLY A 320 9.50 18.44 -9.95
C GLY A 320 8.23 19.21 -9.61
N ASP A 321 7.04 18.86 -10.13
CA ASP A 321 5.75 19.54 -9.83
C ASP A 321 5.85 21.08 -9.93
N PRO A 322 6.03 21.64 -11.14
CA PRO A 322 6.36 23.06 -11.33
C PRO A 322 5.29 24.04 -10.80
N TYR A 323 4.06 23.59 -10.61
CA TYR A 323 2.96 24.41 -10.09
C TYR A 323 2.62 24.12 -8.63
N ASN A 324 3.44 23.31 -7.95
CA ASN A 324 3.29 23.02 -6.52
C ASN A 324 1.91 22.43 -6.19
N PHE A 325 1.34 21.66 -7.12
CA PHE A 325 0.01 21.08 -6.99
C PHE A 325 -0.08 20.12 -5.82
N SER A 326 0.97 19.33 -5.58
CA SER A 326 1.01 18.30 -4.54
C SER A 326 0.84 18.89 -3.14
N GLN A 327 1.37 20.10 -2.91
CA GLN A 327 1.22 20.85 -1.66
C GLN A 327 0.04 21.84 -1.67
N ASN A 328 -0.48 22.19 -2.85
CA ASN A 328 -1.63 23.07 -2.98
C ASN A 328 -2.93 22.31 -2.65
N LYS A 329 -3.56 22.65 -1.52
CA LYS A 329 -4.83 22.08 -1.06
C LYS A 329 -6.07 22.54 -1.86
N LYS A 330 -5.90 23.52 -2.76
CA LYS A 330 -6.92 23.91 -3.75
C LYS A 330 -6.89 23.02 -5.00
N SER A 331 -5.87 22.17 -5.15
CA SER A 331 -5.73 21.24 -6.27
C SER A 331 -6.04 19.80 -5.85
N LEU A 332 -6.61 19.01 -6.77
CA LEU A 332 -6.78 17.56 -6.63
C LEU A 332 -5.61 16.74 -7.18
N LEU A 333 -4.59 17.39 -7.76
CA LEU A 333 -3.37 16.73 -8.21
C LEU A 333 -2.39 16.51 -7.04
N GLY A 334 -1.70 15.37 -7.04
CA GLY A 334 -0.77 14.94 -5.99
C GLY A 334 -1.50 14.60 -4.68
N LYS A 335 -2.64 13.92 -4.80
CA LYS A 335 -3.60 13.64 -3.72
C LYS A 335 -4.09 12.20 -3.77
N ILE A 336 -4.48 11.70 -2.60
CA ILE A 336 -5.46 10.62 -2.51
C ILE A 336 -6.78 11.26 -2.13
N MET A 337 -7.82 11.02 -2.92
CA MET A 337 -9.19 11.48 -2.70
C MET A 337 -10.03 10.36 -2.08
N ARG A 338 -11.07 10.74 -1.31
CA ARG A 338 -12.05 9.83 -0.73
C ARG A 338 -13.47 10.36 -0.97
N LEU A 339 -14.27 9.59 -1.70
CA LEU A 339 -15.56 9.99 -2.28
C LEU A 339 -16.69 9.08 -1.79
N ASP A 340 -17.86 9.66 -1.54
CA ASP A 340 -19.11 8.93 -1.31
C ASP A 340 -19.91 8.81 -2.61
N ILE A 341 -19.95 7.59 -3.14
CA ILE A 341 -20.62 7.25 -4.40
C ILE A 341 -22.00 6.64 -4.20
N ASP A 342 -22.48 6.54 -2.95
CA ASP A 342 -23.80 6.01 -2.62
C ASP A 342 -24.83 7.11 -2.39
N ARG A 343 -24.39 8.28 -1.91
CA ARG A 343 -25.24 9.44 -1.67
C ARG A 343 -24.94 10.53 -2.69
N ILE A 344 -25.41 10.32 -3.92
CA ILE A 344 -25.21 11.29 -5.00
C ILE A 344 -26.21 12.45 -4.85
N PRO A 345 -25.76 13.71 -4.71
CA PRO A 345 -26.65 14.85 -4.54
C PRO A 345 -27.34 15.23 -5.86
N SER A 346 -28.35 16.11 -5.79
CA SER A 346 -29.00 16.65 -6.99
C SER A 346 -28.01 17.46 -7.82
N ALA A 347 -28.25 17.57 -9.14
CA ALA A 347 -27.40 18.36 -10.03
C ALA A 347 -27.25 19.83 -9.58
N SER A 348 -28.28 20.42 -8.99
CA SER A 348 -28.21 21.77 -8.42
C SER A 348 -27.24 21.86 -7.25
N LYS A 349 -27.21 20.83 -6.39
CA LYS A 349 -26.32 20.80 -5.22
C LYS A 349 -24.89 20.46 -5.63
N ILE A 350 -24.68 19.62 -6.64
CA ILE A 350 -23.36 19.39 -7.27
C ILE A 350 -22.80 20.72 -7.78
N ALA A 351 -23.61 21.51 -8.49
CA ALA A 351 -23.18 22.81 -9.01
C ALA A 351 -22.95 23.85 -7.89
N GLU A 352 -23.77 23.85 -6.84
CA GLU A 352 -23.59 24.73 -5.67
C GLU A 352 -22.27 24.43 -4.93
N LEU A 353 -21.91 23.14 -4.83
CA LEU A 353 -20.69 22.68 -4.17
C LEU A 353 -19.46 22.67 -5.10
N ASP A 354 -19.61 23.07 -6.37
CA ASP A 354 -18.55 23.05 -7.39
C ASP A 354 -17.79 21.71 -7.50
N LEU A 355 -18.50 20.58 -7.37
CA LEU A 355 -17.89 19.25 -7.39
C LEU A 355 -17.42 18.86 -8.80
N TRP A 356 -16.41 17.98 -8.87
CA TRP A 356 -15.82 17.49 -10.12
C TRP A 356 -16.62 16.38 -10.80
N GLY A 357 -17.74 15.95 -10.21
CA GLY A 357 -18.62 14.95 -10.81
C GLY A 357 -19.76 14.49 -9.89
N ASN A 358 -20.31 13.31 -10.19
CA ASN A 358 -21.51 12.78 -9.53
C ASN A 358 -21.15 11.95 -8.28
N TYR A 359 -20.75 12.63 -7.22
CA TYR A 359 -20.50 12.05 -5.89
C TYR A 359 -20.91 13.05 -4.80
N SER A 360 -20.89 12.60 -3.55
CA SER A 360 -20.77 13.49 -2.38
C SER A 360 -19.43 13.27 -1.68
N VAL A 361 -19.10 14.17 -0.76
CA VAL A 361 -17.87 14.08 0.02
C VAL A 361 -18.22 13.64 1.44
N PRO A 362 -17.53 12.62 2.00
CA PRO A 362 -17.71 12.26 3.40
C PRO A 362 -17.48 13.45 4.33
N GLU A 363 -18.41 13.70 5.25
CA GLU A 363 -18.35 14.83 6.20
C GLU A 363 -17.07 14.81 7.05
N ASP A 364 -16.53 13.62 7.31
CA ASP A 364 -15.32 13.48 8.09
C ASP A 364 -14.03 13.63 7.25
N ASN A 365 -14.07 14.00 5.97
CA ASN A 365 -12.84 14.28 5.24
C ASN A 365 -12.04 15.42 5.88
N PRO A 366 -10.69 15.41 5.82
CA PRO A 366 -9.84 16.39 6.50
C PRO A 366 -10.13 17.88 6.21
N TYR A 367 -10.74 18.17 5.06
CA TYR A 367 -10.95 19.54 4.56
C TYR A 367 -12.41 19.81 4.17
N SER A 368 -13.36 18.98 4.62
CA SER A 368 -14.79 19.09 4.27
C SER A 368 -15.43 20.41 4.72
N ASP A 369 -14.94 21.01 5.81
CA ASP A 369 -15.50 22.22 6.41
C ASP A 369 -14.86 23.53 5.90
N ASP A 370 -13.80 23.45 5.09
CA ASP A 370 -13.09 24.63 4.57
C ASP A 370 -13.42 24.87 3.10
N ASN A 371 -14.30 25.85 2.85
CA ASN A 371 -14.77 26.20 1.51
C ASN A 371 -13.67 26.75 0.58
N GLU A 372 -12.48 27.06 1.10
CA GLU A 372 -11.34 27.49 0.29
C GLU A 372 -10.48 26.32 -0.21
N LEU A 373 -10.69 25.12 0.33
CA LEU A 373 -9.89 23.92 0.04
C LEU A 373 -10.74 22.86 -0.68
N GLN A 374 -10.08 21.89 -1.31
CA GLN A 374 -10.80 20.79 -1.96
C GLN A 374 -11.27 19.77 -0.91
N PRO A 375 -12.58 19.57 -0.73
CA PRO A 375 -13.11 18.72 0.33
C PRO A 375 -12.87 17.22 0.08
N GLU A 376 -12.59 16.81 -1.16
CA GLU A 376 -12.31 15.42 -1.55
C GLU A 376 -10.99 14.88 -0.98
N ILE A 377 -10.04 15.75 -0.62
CA ILE A 377 -8.69 15.36 -0.25
C ILE A 377 -8.71 14.55 1.05
N TRP A 378 -8.25 13.29 0.96
CA TRP A 378 -7.96 12.43 2.11
C TRP A 378 -6.53 12.57 2.60
N ALA A 379 -5.57 12.62 1.67
CA ALA A 379 -4.15 12.80 1.93
C ALA A 379 -3.50 13.55 0.76
N LEU A 380 -2.35 14.19 1.00
CA LEU A 380 -1.67 15.03 0.02
C LEU A 380 -0.16 14.84 0.01
N GLY A 381 0.50 15.44 -0.98
CA GLY A 381 1.95 15.49 -1.05
C GLY A 381 2.54 14.24 -1.69
N PHE A 382 1.87 13.70 -2.71
CA PHE A 382 2.31 12.56 -3.49
C PHE A 382 2.78 13.00 -4.88
N ARG A 383 3.73 12.28 -5.47
CA ARG A 383 4.20 12.52 -6.84
C ARG A 383 3.39 11.70 -7.84
N ASN A 384 3.43 10.39 -7.73
CA ASN A 384 2.74 9.44 -8.58
C ASN A 384 2.39 8.16 -7.78
N PRO A 385 1.37 8.24 -6.90
CA PRO A 385 0.96 7.11 -6.07
C PRO A 385 0.31 6.04 -6.96
N TRP A 386 1.10 5.05 -7.37
CA TRP A 386 0.77 4.18 -8.51
C TRP A 386 -0.15 3.02 -8.12
N ARG A 387 0.28 2.17 -7.18
CA ARG A 387 -0.58 1.16 -6.54
C ARG A 387 -0.52 1.26 -5.03
N CYS A 388 -1.69 1.12 -4.47
CA CYS A 388 -1.96 1.09 -3.06
C CYS A 388 -2.90 -0.06 -2.71
N SER A 389 -2.91 -0.44 -1.44
CA SER A 389 -3.82 -1.44 -0.90
C SER A 389 -4.10 -1.21 0.57
N PHE A 390 -5.31 -1.57 1.00
CA PHE A 390 -5.61 -1.72 2.41
C PHE A 390 -5.25 -3.13 2.87
N ASP A 391 -4.80 -3.24 4.11
CA ASP A 391 -4.69 -4.52 4.78
C ASP A 391 -6.06 -5.01 5.27
N LEU A 392 -6.58 -6.08 4.68
CA LEU A 392 -7.88 -6.64 5.07
C LEU A 392 -7.96 -7.11 6.54
N GLU A 393 -6.83 -7.49 7.16
CA GLU A 393 -6.80 -7.88 8.59
C GLU A 393 -6.54 -6.71 9.53
N ARG A 394 -5.92 -5.63 9.03
CA ARG A 394 -5.65 -4.41 9.80
C ARG A 394 -6.06 -3.20 8.96
N PRO A 395 -7.36 -2.93 8.77
CA PRO A 395 -7.76 -2.02 7.70
C PRO A 395 -7.42 -0.54 7.92
N SER A 396 -6.81 -0.19 9.06
CA SER A 396 -6.14 1.10 9.25
C SER A 396 -4.79 1.20 8.53
N TYR A 397 -4.23 0.09 8.05
CA TYR A 397 -3.00 0.05 7.25
C TYR A 397 -3.39 0.22 5.78
N PHE A 398 -3.20 1.43 5.28
CA PHE A 398 -3.36 1.79 3.88
C PHE A 398 -1.98 2.06 3.32
N MET A 399 -1.47 1.18 2.47
CA MET A 399 -0.11 1.29 1.93
C MET A 399 -0.15 1.79 0.49
N CYS A 400 0.77 2.67 0.11
CA CYS A 400 0.96 3.13 -1.27
C CYS A 400 2.42 3.04 -1.68
N GLY A 401 2.69 2.59 -2.91
CA GLY A 401 3.96 2.89 -3.58
C GLY A 401 3.84 4.22 -4.30
N ASP A 402 4.72 5.16 -3.99
CA ASP A 402 4.82 6.45 -4.67
C ASP A 402 6.14 6.48 -5.47
N VAL A 403 6.03 6.76 -6.76
CA VAL A 403 7.19 6.71 -7.68
C VAL A 403 7.94 8.02 -7.60
N GLY A 404 9.24 7.94 -7.32
CA GLY A 404 10.15 9.07 -7.18
C GLY A 404 10.43 9.83 -8.48
N GLN A 405 11.08 10.99 -8.35
CA GLN A 405 11.47 11.82 -9.50
C GLN A 405 12.82 11.39 -10.07
N GLU A 406 13.88 11.38 -9.26
CA GLU A 406 15.24 11.03 -9.69
C GLU A 406 16.02 10.20 -8.66
N GLU A 407 15.78 10.40 -7.36
CA GLU A 407 16.70 9.96 -6.32
C GLU A 407 16.16 8.81 -5.47
N PHE A 408 14.86 8.75 -5.23
CA PHE A 408 14.32 7.85 -4.20
C PHE A 408 12.97 7.24 -4.57
N GLU A 409 12.87 5.92 -4.47
CA GLU A 409 11.58 5.22 -4.54
C GLU A 409 11.01 5.00 -3.14
N GLU A 410 9.69 5.10 -2.99
CA GLU A 410 9.10 5.09 -1.66
C GLU A 410 7.81 4.28 -1.51
N VAL A 411 7.59 3.83 -0.26
CA VAL A 411 6.39 3.15 0.20
C VAL A 411 5.91 3.83 1.47
N ASP A 412 4.65 4.23 1.46
CA ASP A 412 4.02 4.99 2.52
C ASP A 412 2.90 4.23 3.21
N ILE A 413 2.72 4.47 4.51
CA ILE A 413 1.45 4.19 5.20
C ILE A 413 0.63 5.47 5.20
N VAL A 414 -0.42 5.47 4.37
CA VAL A 414 -1.35 6.57 4.17
C VAL A 414 -2.29 6.73 5.36
N SER A 415 -2.39 7.94 5.86
CA SER A 415 -3.24 8.31 6.98
C SER A 415 -4.05 9.57 6.67
N LYS A 416 -5.19 9.71 7.36
CA LYS A 416 -6.12 10.83 7.21
C LYS A 416 -5.42 12.17 7.42
N GLY A 417 -5.48 13.05 6.42
CA GLY A 417 -4.87 14.38 6.43
C GLY A 417 -3.34 14.38 6.35
N GLY A 418 -2.72 13.20 6.16
CA GLY A 418 -1.28 13.06 6.05
C GLY A 418 -0.72 13.83 4.86
N ASN A 419 0.45 14.44 5.05
CA ASN A 419 1.22 15.10 3.99
C ASN A 419 2.50 14.29 3.75
N TYR A 420 2.66 13.74 2.55
CA TYR A 420 3.76 12.82 2.18
C TYR A 420 4.96 13.55 1.58
N GLY A 421 4.98 14.88 1.67
CA GLY A 421 6.18 15.68 1.50
C GLY A 421 6.45 16.14 0.07
N TRP A 422 6.07 15.38 -0.96
CA TRP A 422 6.24 15.83 -2.35
C TRP A 422 5.48 17.13 -2.59
N ARG A 423 6.05 18.19 -3.14
CA ARG A 423 7.35 18.29 -3.83
C ARG A 423 8.50 18.88 -3.02
N VAL A 424 8.31 19.08 -1.73
CA VAL A 424 9.33 19.65 -0.83
C VAL A 424 10.35 18.58 -0.43
N TYR A 425 9.90 17.32 -0.37
CA TYR A 425 10.74 16.16 -0.13
C TYR A 425 10.53 15.11 -1.22
N GLU A 426 11.59 14.39 -1.57
CA GLU A 426 11.57 13.13 -2.33
C GLU A 426 12.12 12.04 -1.40
N GLY A 427 11.25 11.14 -0.93
CA GLY A 427 11.59 10.32 0.21
C GLY A 427 11.92 11.17 1.45
N PRO A 428 13.03 10.87 2.15
CA PRO A 428 13.47 11.68 3.29
C PRO A 428 14.29 12.92 2.90
N PHE A 429 14.56 13.15 1.60
CA PHE A 429 15.50 14.17 1.14
C PHE A 429 14.79 15.44 0.66
N LEU A 430 15.38 16.60 0.95
CA LEU A 430 14.84 17.87 0.44
C LEU A 430 14.99 17.93 -1.07
N TYR A 431 13.90 18.22 -1.76
CA TYR A 431 13.86 18.36 -3.20
C TYR A 431 13.77 19.83 -3.61
N ASN A 432 14.60 20.24 -4.58
CA ASN A 432 14.61 21.60 -5.11
C ASN A 432 14.12 21.61 -6.56
N PRO A 433 12.97 22.24 -6.87
CA PRO A 433 12.49 22.34 -8.25
C PRO A 433 13.50 23.07 -9.13
N PRO A 434 13.67 22.67 -10.40
CA PRO A 434 14.33 23.51 -11.39
C PRO A 434 13.50 24.77 -11.72
N LYS A 435 12.16 24.69 -11.64
CA LYS A 435 11.22 25.79 -11.91
C LYS A 435 10.01 25.71 -10.97
N SER A 436 9.52 26.87 -10.53
CA SER A 436 8.36 26.97 -9.62
C SER A 436 7.40 28.12 -10.00
N PRO A 437 6.87 28.17 -11.24
CA PRO A 437 5.90 29.20 -11.63
C PRO A 437 4.64 29.24 -10.75
N GLY A 438 4.22 28.12 -10.17
CA GLY A 438 3.09 28.09 -9.20
C GLY A 438 3.49 28.46 -7.77
N GLY A 439 4.72 28.92 -7.55
CA GLY A 439 5.26 29.24 -6.23
C GLY A 439 5.90 28.04 -5.54
N ASN A 440 6.43 28.28 -4.33
CA ASN A 440 7.13 27.28 -3.53
C ASN A 440 6.50 27.15 -2.14
N THR A 441 6.49 25.92 -1.64
CA THR A 441 6.19 25.61 -0.25
C THR A 441 7.49 25.50 0.53
N SER A 442 7.60 26.22 1.66
CA SER A 442 8.78 26.10 2.53
C SER A 442 8.73 24.79 3.32
N SER A 443 9.88 24.16 3.57
CA SER A 443 9.98 22.97 4.42
C SER A 443 9.49 23.18 5.84
N SER A 444 9.56 24.40 6.37
CA SER A 444 9.02 24.75 7.69
C SER A 444 7.49 24.89 7.70
N ALA A 445 6.85 25.02 6.53
CA ALA A 445 5.40 25.17 6.41
C ALA A 445 4.66 23.84 6.38
N ILE A 446 5.37 22.71 6.28
CA ILE A 446 4.79 21.37 6.20
C ILE A 446 5.31 20.47 7.33
N LYS A 447 4.53 19.43 7.63
CA LYS A 447 4.92 18.36 8.56
C LYS A 447 4.85 17.04 7.77
N PRO A 448 5.93 16.65 7.07
CA PRO A 448 5.90 15.47 6.23
C PRO A 448 5.82 14.20 7.09
N ILE A 449 5.09 13.21 6.59
CA ILE A 449 5.17 11.82 7.03
C ILE A 449 6.10 11.14 6.03
N PHE A 450 7.24 10.67 6.52
CA PHE A 450 8.25 10.03 5.67
C PHE A 450 7.91 8.56 5.41
N PRO A 451 8.41 8.00 4.30
CA PRO A 451 8.10 6.63 3.91
C PRO A 451 8.60 5.59 4.91
N ILE A 452 7.87 4.49 4.98
CA ILE A 452 8.21 3.35 5.84
C ILE A 452 9.26 2.41 5.22
N MET A 453 9.41 2.49 3.89
CA MET A 453 10.37 1.72 3.11
C MET A 453 10.68 2.47 1.82
N GLY A 454 11.88 2.29 1.30
CA GLY A 454 12.32 2.87 0.04
C GLY A 454 13.77 2.55 -0.20
N TYR A 455 14.30 3.01 -1.33
CA TYR A 455 15.73 2.93 -1.62
C TYR A 455 16.15 4.11 -2.50
N ASN A 456 17.43 4.48 -2.38
CA ASN A 456 18.00 5.47 -3.26
C ASN A 456 18.39 4.82 -4.59
N HIS A 457 18.08 5.46 -5.71
CA HIS A 457 18.44 4.96 -7.05
C HIS A 457 19.95 4.70 -7.19
N SER A 458 20.78 5.48 -6.49
CA SER A 458 22.24 5.32 -6.50
C SER A 458 22.75 4.10 -5.72
N GLU A 459 21.92 3.51 -4.86
CA GLU A 459 22.25 2.31 -4.07
C GLU A 459 22.04 1.01 -4.86
N ILE A 460 21.32 1.06 -5.98
CA ILE A 460 21.05 -0.09 -6.86
C ILE A 460 22.21 -0.30 -7.85
N ASN A 461 22.36 -1.54 -8.33
CA ASN A 461 23.39 -1.95 -9.28
C ASN A 461 23.39 -1.06 -10.54
N LYS A 462 24.46 -0.26 -10.70
CA LYS A 462 24.66 0.65 -11.85
C LYS A 462 24.61 -0.03 -13.23
N ALA A 463 24.81 -1.35 -13.30
CA ALA A 463 24.74 -2.11 -14.55
C ALA A 463 23.30 -2.41 -14.99
N GLU A 464 22.35 -2.51 -14.05
CA GLU A 464 20.93 -2.81 -14.31
C GLU A 464 20.06 -1.55 -14.29
N GLY A 465 20.52 -0.49 -13.61
CA GLY A 465 19.77 0.74 -13.41
C GLY A 465 18.84 0.65 -12.19
N SER A 466 18.17 1.76 -11.88
CA SER A 466 17.12 1.78 -10.85
C SER A 466 15.79 1.29 -11.43
N ALA A 467 14.93 0.74 -10.57
CA ALA A 467 13.54 0.42 -10.90
C ALA A 467 12.61 1.36 -10.12
N SER A 468 11.33 1.39 -10.49
CA SER A 468 10.29 2.04 -9.69
C SER A 468 9.69 1.10 -8.66
N ILE A 469 9.31 1.59 -7.47
CA ILE A 469 8.42 0.84 -6.57
C ILE A 469 6.98 1.12 -6.99
N THR A 470 6.35 0.14 -7.64
CA THR A 470 4.98 0.28 -8.17
C THR A 470 3.89 -0.05 -7.15
N GLY A 471 4.23 -0.40 -5.91
CA GLY A 471 3.30 -0.78 -4.85
C GLY A 471 3.01 -2.29 -4.79
N GLY A 472 1.95 -2.68 -4.08
CA GLY A 472 1.63 -4.10 -3.88
C GLY A 472 0.51 -4.36 -2.87
N TYR A 473 0.38 -5.63 -2.48
CA TYR A 473 -0.62 -6.13 -1.54
C TYR A 473 0.05 -6.77 -0.32
N PHE A 474 -0.61 -6.70 0.83
CA PHE A 474 -0.19 -7.42 2.03
C PHE A 474 -0.28 -8.94 1.81
N TYR A 475 0.84 -9.64 1.95
CA TYR A 475 0.90 -11.08 1.74
C TYR A 475 0.61 -11.86 3.04
N ARG A 476 -0.36 -12.78 3.01
CA ARG A 476 -0.75 -13.62 4.17
C ARG A 476 -0.24 -15.04 4.01
N SER A 477 1.07 -15.20 4.10
CA SER A 477 1.72 -16.52 3.96
C SER A 477 1.15 -17.57 4.92
N LYS A 478 0.67 -18.69 4.37
CA LYS A 478 0.23 -19.87 5.14
C LYS A 478 1.36 -20.88 5.37
N THR A 479 2.44 -20.77 4.61
CA THR A 479 3.56 -21.73 4.57
C THR A 479 4.75 -21.25 5.37
N ASP A 480 5.09 -19.96 5.26
CA ASP A 480 6.13 -19.29 6.03
C ASP A 480 5.55 -18.17 6.91
N PRO A 481 5.41 -18.40 8.23
CA PRO A 481 4.97 -17.38 9.17
C PRO A 481 5.77 -16.07 9.15
N CYS A 482 7.02 -16.10 8.69
CA CYS A 482 7.89 -14.92 8.61
C CYS A 482 7.49 -13.95 7.48
N MET A 483 6.71 -14.44 6.51
CA MET A 483 6.15 -13.66 5.40
C MET A 483 4.69 -13.26 5.64
N TYR A 484 4.13 -13.49 6.83
CA TYR A 484 2.74 -13.16 7.15
C TYR A 484 2.58 -11.66 7.46
N GLY A 485 1.80 -10.97 6.64
CA GLY A 485 1.52 -9.53 6.75
C GLY A 485 2.66 -8.62 6.30
N ARG A 486 3.55 -9.15 5.45
CA ARG A 486 4.59 -8.40 4.76
C ARG A 486 4.05 -7.71 3.52
#